data_AF-A0A1A6GEN6-F1
#
_entry.id   AF-A0A1A6GEN6-F1
#
_cell.length_a   1.000
_cell.length_b   1.000
_cell.length_c   1.000
_cell.angle_alpha   90.00
_cell.angle_beta   90.00
_cell.angle_gamma   90.00
#
_symmetry.space_group_name_H-M   'P 1'
#
loop_
_entity.id
_entity.type
_entity.pdbx_description
1 polymer ?
#
loop_
_entity_poly.entity_id
_entity_poly.type
_entity_poly.pdbx_seq_one_letter_code
_entity_poly.pdbx_strand_id
1 'polypeptide(L)'
;MGTFLGQHHGHPIDDLQSAYLKEKDTPQKLFKQLTDTHWTGIARLIEKLEEQKCHSEKMVQGDKEVVLQYFKELTDTLEQKKKVFLAALCDVGKLISQEYTPQIERVKEIREQQLELMTVTTSLQDESPLKFLEKIDDVRQRVQMLKRRPLPEVQPVEIYPRKSKHQTIKQTCEYRNKWIPASYIKQEMQPKR
;
A
#
# COMPACT_ATOMS: atom_id res chain seq x y z
N MET A 1 -79.29 -12.42 46.88
CA MET A 1 -78.13 -11.71 47.44
C MET A 1 -77.22 -12.74 48.09
N GLY A 2 -76.03 -12.98 47.56
CA GLY A 2 -75.02 -13.85 48.19
C GLY A 2 -73.89 -13.00 48.74
N THR A 3 -73.61 -13.12 50.04
CA THR A 3 -72.52 -12.42 50.74
C THR A 3 -71.20 -13.17 50.59
N PHE A 4 -70.12 -12.47 50.24
CA PHE A 4 -68.74 -12.98 50.32
C PHE A 4 -67.95 -12.23 51.40
N LEU A 5 -67.24 -12.98 52.25
CA LEU A 5 -66.29 -12.49 53.25
C LEU A 5 -64.87 -12.58 52.66
N GLY A 6 -64.21 -11.42 52.49
CA GLY A 6 -62.82 -11.32 52.02
C GLY A 6 -62.60 -10.16 51.02
N GLN A 7 -61.47 -9.45 51.18
CA GLN A 7 -60.74 -8.43 50.38
C GLN A 7 -61.39 -7.62 49.22
N HIS A 8 -62.70 -7.67 49.02
CA HIS A 8 -63.46 -6.97 47.97
C HIS A 8 -64.75 -6.34 48.54
N HIS A 9 -64.76 -6.02 49.84
CA HIS A 9 -65.92 -5.40 50.49
C HIS A 9 -66.20 -4.02 49.87
N GLY A 10 -67.37 -3.86 49.26
CA GLY A 10 -67.77 -2.62 48.58
C GLY A 10 -67.39 -2.52 47.10
N HIS A 11 -66.71 -3.51 46.53
CA HIS A 11 -66.49 -3.59 45.09
C HIS A 11 -67.58 -4.45 44.43
N PRO A 12 -68.26 -3.95 43.37
CA PRO A 12 -69.20 -4.78 42.62
C PRO A 12 -68.43 -5.92 41.93
N ILE A 13 -68.58 -7.13 42.45
CA ILE A 13 -68.06 -8.35 41.83
C ILE A 13 -69.24 -8.99 41.08
N ASP A 14 -69.12 -9.05 39.76
CA ASP A 14 -70.03 -9.85 38.95
C ASP A 14 -69.80 -11.34 39.26
N ASP A 15 -70.88 -12.13 39.25
CA ASP A 15 -70.72 -13.58 39.23
C ASP A 15 -70.05 -14.03 37.92
N LEU A 16 -69.41 -15.20 37.94
CA LEU A 16 -68.64 -15.72 36.81
C LEU A 16 -69.44 -15.71 35.49
N GLN A 17 -70.73 -16.03 35.54
CA GLN A 17 -71.57 -16.11 34.36
C GLN A 17 -71.87 -14.71 33.81
N SER A 18 -72.17 -13.75 34.68
CA SER A 18 -72.36 -12.35 34.31
C SER A 18 -71.09 -11.71 33.75
N ALA A 19 -69.93 -11.95 34.35
CA ALA A 19 -68.63 -11.48 33.85
C ALA A 19 -68.29 -12.10 32.49
N TYR A 20 -68.50 -13.41 32.33
CA TYR A 20 -68.28 -14.11 31.07
C TYR A 20 -69.16 -13.56 29.94
N LEU A 21 -70.45 -13.34 30.20
CA LEU A 21 -71.37 -12.80 29.20
C LEU A 21 -71.02 -11.36 28.78
N LYS A 22 -70.52 -10.53 29.71
CA LYS A 22 -70.05 -9.17 29.40
C LYS A 22 -68.84 -9.17 28.47
N GLU A 23 -67.90 -10.10 28.66
CA GLU A 23 -66.65 -10.19 27.89
C GLU A 23 -66.73 -11.10 26.66
N LYS A 24 -67.82 -11.86 26.49
CA LYS A 24 -67.97 -12.88 25.46
C LYS A 24 -67.67 -12.40 24.04
N ASP A 25 -68.01 -11.14 23.73
CA ASP A 25 -67.82 -10.55 22.40
C ASP A 25 -66.50 -9.75 22.26
N THR A 26 -65.78 -9.53 23.36
CA THR A 26 -64.53 -8.76 23.37
C THR A 26 -63.44 -9.37 22.48
N PRO A 27 -63.19 -10.69 22.48
CA PRO A 27 -62.21 -11.30 21.59
C PRO A 27 -62.48 -10.99 20.10
N GLN A 28 -63.75 -10.97 19.67
CA GLN A 28 -64.12 -10.67 18.29
C GLN A 28 -63.88 -9.18 17.95
N LYS A 29 -64.14 -8.27 18.90
CA LYS A 29 -63.85 -6.83 18.72
C LYS A 29 -62.34 -6.58 18.61
N LEU A 30 -61.54 -7.20 19.47
CA LEU A 30 -60.08 -7.13 19.42
C LEU A 30 -59.54 -7.72 18.11
N PHE A 31 -60.09 -8.86 17.66
CA PHE A 31 -59.69 -9.47 16.38
C PHE A 31 -59.94 -8.52 15.19
N LYS A 32 -61.07 -7.80 15.18
CA LYS A 32 -61.33 -6.78 14.15
C LYS A 32 -60.33 -5.63 14.20
N GLN A 33 -59.93 -5.18 15.39
CA GLN A 33 -58.87 -4.17 15.53
C GLN A 33 -57.52 -4.69 15.07
N LEU A 34 -57.21 -5.97 15.29
CA LEU A 34 -55.97 -6.63 14.84
C LEU A 34 -55.93 -6.92 13.33
N THR A 35 -57.05 -6.77 12.63
CA THR A 35 -57.18 -7.03 11.18
C THR A 35 -57.59 -5.78 10.41
N ASP A 36 -57.54 -4.62 11.06
CA ASP A 36 -57.80 -3.35 10.40
C ASP A 36 -56.63 -2.94 9.46
N THR A 37 -56.82 -1.83 8.77
CA THR A 37 -55.87 -1.32 7.78
C THR A 37 -54.52 -0.90 8.38
N HIS A 38 -54.43 -0.69 9.69
CA HIS A 38 -53.16 -0.33 10.34
C HIS A 38 -52.14 -1.47 10.21
N TRP A 39 -52.58 -2.71 10.40
CA TRP A 39 -51.71 -3.89 10.35
C TRP A 39 -51.22 -4.22 8.94
N THR A 40 -52.06 -4.00 7.93
CA THR A 40 -51.61 -4.05 6.53
C THR A 40 -50.56 -2.96 6.24
N GLY A 41 -50.72 -1.78 6.85
CA GLY A 41 -49.74 -0.70 6.80
C GLY A 41 -48.39 -1.08 7.42
N ILE A 42 -48.40 -1.80 8.55
CA ILE A 42 -47.19 -2.34 9.20
C ILE A 42 -46.50 -3.37 8.30
N ALA A 43 -47.24 -4.32 7.72
CA ALA A 43 -46.67 -5.33 6.83
C ALA A 43 -45.96 -4.67 5.62
N ARG A 44 -46.61 -3.71 4.97
CA ARG A 44 -46.00 -2.95 3.87
C ARG A 44 -44.78 -2.12 4.31
N LEU A 45 -44.79 -1.60 5.53
CA LEU A 45 -43.64 -0.87 6.08
C LEU A 45 -42.44 -1.80 6.27
N ILE A 46 -42.66 -3.03 6.75
CA ILE A 46 -41.61 -4.05 6.89
C ILE A 46 -40.99 -4.34 5.52
N GLU A 47 -41.80 -4.64 4.50
CA GLU A 47 -41.34 -4.90 3.14
C GLU A 47 -40.47 -3.74 2.61
N LYS A 48 -40.95 -2.50 2.75
CA LYS A 48 -40.21 -1.32 2.30
C LYS A 48 -38.88 -1.15 3.06
N LEU A 49 -38.85 -1.43 4.36
CA LEU A 49 -37.61 -1.35 5.15
C LEU A 49 -36.60 -2.41 4.72
N GLU A 50 -37.06 -3.64 4.45
CA GLU A 50 -36.21 -4.72 3.96
C GLU A 50 -35.62 -4.41 2.57
N GLU A 51 -36.44 -3.88 1.66
CA GLU A 51 -35.99 -3.42 0.34
C GLU A 51 -34.93 -2.31 0.45
N GLN A 52 -35.18 -1.29 1.28
CA GLN A 52 -34.25 -0.17 1.46
C GLN A 52 -32.94 -0.61 2.13
N LYS A 53 -33.02 -1.52 3.11
CA LYS A 53 -31.84 -2.12 3.73
C LYS A 53 -31.00 -2.87 2.70
N CYS A 54 -31.62 -3.78 1.94
CA CYS A 54 -30.95 -4.56 0.91
C CYS A 54 -30.32 -3.67 -0.17
N HIS A 55 -31.02 -2.62 -0.59
CA HIS A 55 -30.48 -1.64 -1.54
C HIS A 55 -29.25 -0.92 -0.98
N SER A 56 -29.33 -0.43 0.27
CA SER A 56 -28.25 0.28 0.93
C SER A 56 -27.02 -0.62 1.14
N GLU A 57 -27.23 -1.86 1.55
CA GLU A 57 -26.14 -2.85 1.72
C GLU A 57 -25.44 -3.16 0.39
N LYS A 58 -26.21 -3.28 -0.70
CA LYS A 58 -25.65 -3.46 -2.06
C LYS A 58 -24.83 -2.27 -2.51
N MET A 59 -25.29 -1.04 -2.24
CA MET A 59 -24.52 0.17 -2.56
C MET A 59 -23.20 0.20 -1.79
N VAL A 60 -23.23 -0.05 -0.49
CA VAL A 60 -22.02 -0.10 0.36
C VAL A 60 -21.05 -1.18 -0.12
N GLN A 61 -21.57 -2.32 -0.56
CA GLN A 61 -20.74 -3.39 -1.12
C GLN A 61 -20.09 -2.98 -2.46
N GLY A 62 -20.85 -2.31 -3.34
CA GLY A 62 -20.31 -1.75 -4.58
C GLY A 62 -19.21 -0.70 -4.32
N ASP A 63 -19.42 0.19 -3.35
CA ASP A 63 -18.41 1.20 -2.97
C ASP A 63 -17.12 0.55 -2.43
N LYS A 64 -17.24 -0.53 -1.65
CA LYS A 64 -16.07 -1.30 -1.19
C LYS A 64 -15.27 -1.87 -2.37
N GLU A 65 -15.95 -2.42 -3.37
CA GLU A 65 -15.32 -2.98 -4.56
C GLU A 65 -14.60 -1.90 -5.37
N VAL A 66 -15.22 -0.73 -5.54
CA VAL A 66 -14.59 0.43 -6.19
C VAL A 66 -13.32 0.87 -5.45
N VAL A 67 -13.36 0.97 -4.12
CA VAL A 67 -12.19 1.33 -3.31
C VAL A 67 -11.07 0.31 -3.47
N LEU A 68 -11.39 -0.98 -3.40
CA LEU A 68 -10.40 -2.05 -3.58
C LEU A 68 -9.75 -1.99 -4.96
N GLN A 69 -10.56 -1.79 -6.01
CA GLN A 69 -10.06 -1.71 -7.38
C GLN A 69 -9.17 -0.47 -7.58
N TYR A 70 -9.56 0.68 -7.04
CA TYR A 70 -8.76 1.91 -7.11
C TYR A 70 -7.37 1.73 -6.47
N PHE A 71 -7.30 1.15 -5.27
CA PHE A 71 -6.00 0.93 -4.60
C PHE A 71 -5.15 -0.13 -5.27
N LYS A 72 -5.77 -1.12 -5.91
CA LYS A 72 -5.06 -2.09 -6.76
C LYS A 72 -4.40 -1.38 -7.95
N GLU A 73 -5.15 -0.60 -8.72
CA GLU A 73 -4.62 0.14 -9.88
C GLU A 73 -3.52 1.14 -9.48
N LEU A 74 -3.69 1.81 -8.34
CA LEU A 74 -2.69 2.71 -7.79
C LEU A 74 -1.40 1.95 -7.45
N THR A 75 -1.52 0.78 -6.80
CA THR A 75 -0.38 -0.06 -6.44
C THR A 75 0.36 -0.57 -7.68
N ASP A 76 -0.39 -1.05 -8.68
CA ASP A 76 0.17 -1.52 -9.95
C ASP A 76 0.92 -0.40 -10.68
N THR A 77 0.34 0.80 -10.72
CA THR A 77 0.96 1.98 -11.31
C THR A 77 2.26 2.37 -10.57
N LEU A 78 2.25 2.35 -9.24
CA LEU A 78 3.42 2.68 -8.43
C LEU A 78 4.55 1.67 -8.62
N GLU A 79 4.23 0.37 -8.62
CA GLU A 79 5.22 -0.69 -8.87
C GLU A 79 5.78 -0.59 -10.30
N GLN A 80 4.97 -0.26 -11.30
CA GLN A 80 5.46 -0.02 -12.66
C GLN A 80 6.42 1.17 -12.72
N LYS A 81 6.06 2.30 -12.10
CA LYS A 81 6.95 3.47 -12.03
C LYS A 81 8.27 3.15 -11.32
N LYS A 82 8.21 2.41 -10.21
CA LYS A 82 9.40 1.94 -9.48
C LYS A 82 10.31 1.09 -10.36
N LYS A 83 9.76 0.12 -11.10
CA LYS A 83 10.54 -0.69 -12.05
C LYS A 83 11.25 0.17 -13.10
N VAL A 84 10.55 1.15 -13.68
CA VAL A 84 11.14 2.07 -14.68
C VAL A 84 12.28 2.89 -14.07
N PHE A 85 12.10 3.45 -12.87
CA PHE A 85 13.18 4.20 -12.21
C PHE A 85 14.38 3.33 -11.88
N LEU A 86 14.17 2.09 -11.40
CA LEU A 86 15.26 1.16 -11.12
C LEU A 86 15.99 0.75 -12.41
N ALA A 87 15.26 0.49 -13.50
CA ALA A 87 15.87 0.18 -14.79
C ALA A 87 16.76 1.33 -15.29
N ALA A 88 16.27 2.58 -15.21
CA ALA A 88 17.06 3.75 -15.58
C ALA A 88 18.34 3.88 -14.74
N LEU A 89 18.27 3.60 -13.43
CA LEU A 89 19.46 3.59 -12.56
C LEU A 89 20.44 2.47 -12.92
N CYS A 90 19.93 1.28 -13.28
CA CYS A 90 20.78 0.19 -13.76
C CYS A 90 21.49 0.57 -15.06
N ASP A 91 20.83 1.25 -15.98
CA ASP A 91 21.44 1.70 -17.24
C ASP A 91 22.52 2.75 -17.00
N VAL A 92 22.32 3.69 -16.07
CA VAL A 92 23.38 4.59 -15.61
C VAL A 92 24.56 3.80 -15.03
N GLY A 93 24.31 2.75 -14.23
CA GLY A 93 25.35 1.87 -13.70
C GLY A 93 26.17 1.16 -14.80
N LYS A 94 25.52 0.77 -15.90
CA LYS A 94 26.20 0.21 -17.07
C LYS A 94 27.06 1.25 -17.77
N LEU A 95 26.57 2.48 -17.95
CA LEU A 95 27.34 3.56 -18.57
C LEU A 95 28.60 3.89 -17.76
N ILE A 96 28.49 3.96 -16.42
CA ILE A 96 29.64 4.14 -15.52
C ILE A 96 30.65 3.02 -15.73
N SER A 97 30.18 1.77 -15.77
CA SER A 97 31.05 0.62 -16.00
C SER A 97 31.73 0.67 -17.38
N GLN A 98 31.01 1.09 -18.42
CA GLN A 98 31.54 1.22 -19.78
C GLN A 98 32.60 2.33 -19.88
N GLU A 99 32.44 3.42 -19.14
CA GLU A 99 33.39 4.53 -19.13
C GLU A 99 34.67 4.16 -18.35
N TYR A 100 34.53 3.64 -17.13
CA TYR A 100 35.68 3.46 -16.24
C TYR A 100 36.39 2.12 -16.38
N THR A 101 35.70 1.02 -16.74
CA THR A 101 36.34 -0.31 -16.83
C THR A 101 37.53 -0.32 -17.80
N PRO A 102 37.42 0.18 -19.04
CA PRO A 102 38.54 0.18 -19.99
C PRO A 102 39.73 1.03 -19.51
N GLN A 103 39.44 2.14 -18.81
CA GLN A 103 40.49 3.00 -18.26
C GLN A 103 41.24 2.29 -17.11
N ILE A 104 40.51 1.63 -16.20
CA ILE A 104 41.07 0.84 -15.11
C ILE A 104 41.92 -0.30 -15.66
N GLU A 105 41.43 -1.04 -16.67
CA GLU A 105 42.15 -2.14 -17.31
C GLU A 105 43.45 -1.65 -17.95
N ARG A 106 43.41 -0.52 -18.67
CA ARG A 106 44.63 0.11 -19.24
C ARG A 106 45.68 0.43 -18.18
N VAL A 107 45.27 1.02 -17.05
CA VAL A 107 46.20 1.37 -15.97
C VAL A 107 46.73 0.11 -15.27
N LYS A 108 45.91 -0.93 -15.12
CA LYS A 108 46.35 -2.23 -14.60
C LYS A 108 47.40 -2.87 -15.49
N GLU A 109 47.22 -2.86 -16.80
CA GLU A 109 48.19 -3.39 -17.77
C GLU A 109 49.53 -2.65 -17.68
N ILE A 110 49.50 -1.31 -17.58
CA ILE A 110 50.71 -0.49 -17.38
C ILE A 110 51.43 -0.89 -16.10
N ARG A 111 50.68 -1.08 -15.00
CA ARG A 111 51.23 -1.47 -13.71
C ARG A 111 51.83 -2.88 -13.74
N GLU A 112 51.20 -3.82 -14.45
CA GLU A 112 51.72 -5.18 -14.62
C GLU A 112 53.05 -5.18 -15.37
N GLN A 113 53.13 -4.46 -16.50
CA GLN A 113 54.38 -4.28 -17.25
C GLN A 113 55.47 -3.59 -16.42
N GLN A 114 55.09 -2.64 -15.57
CA GLN A 114 56.03 -2.01 -14.63
C GLN A 114 56.62 -3.05 -13.66
N LEU A 115 55.79 -3.89 -13.05
CA LEU A 115 56.22 -4.91 -12.09
C LEU A 115 57.08 -5.99 -12.74
N GLU A 116 56.73 -6.42 -13.95
CA GLU A 116 57.55 -7.34 -14.76
C GLU A 116 58.93 -6.72 -14.99
N LEU A 117 59.01 -5.47 -15.46
CA LEU A 117 60.27 -4.79 -15.70
C LEU A 117 61.09 -4.59 -14.43
N MET A 118 60.47 -4.29 -13.29
CA MET A 118 61.16 -4.22 -12.00
C MET A 118 61.81 -5.56 -11.63
N THR A 119 61.10 -6.66 -11.87
CA THR A 119 61.60 -8.02 -11.61
C THR A 119 62.80 -8.35 -12.50
N VAL A 120 62.68 -8.11 -13.82
CA VAL A 120 63.78 -8.30 -14.78
C VAL A 120 64.98 -7.43 -14.41
N THR A 121 64.76 -6.14 -14.11
CA THR A 121 65.85 -5.20 -13.75
C THR A 121 66.58 -5.63 -12.48
N THR A 122 65.85 -6.18 -11.49
CA THR A 122 66.47 -6.68 -10.26
C THR A 122 67.29 -7.93 -10.54
N SER A 123 66.77 -8.88 -11.32
CA SER A 123 67.48 -10.13 -11.68
C SER A 123 68.76 -9.92 -12.50
N LEU A 124 68.84 -8.80 -13.24
CA LEU A 124 70.04 -8.45 -14.02
C LEU A 124 71.26 -8.18 -13.15
N GLN A 125 71.07 -7.83 -11.87
CA GLN A 125 72.18 -7.57 -10.95
C GLN A 125 72.99 -8.83 -10.65
N ASP A 126 72.36 -10.01 -10.76
CA ASP A 126 72.96 -11.31 -10.47
C ASP A 126 73.50 -12.03 -11.73
N GLU A 127 73.38 -11.41 -12.91
CA GLU A 127 73.80 -12.00 -14.20
C GLU A 127 75.28 -11.73 -14.51
N SER A 128 75.86 -12.54 -15.40
CA SER A 128 77.25 -12.34 -15.83
C SER A 128 77.40 -11.05 -16.66
N PRO A 129 78.59 -10.41 -16.66
CA PRO A 129 78.79 -9.11 -17.33
C PRO A 129 78.37 -9.09 -18.81
N LEU A 130 78.62 -10.18 -19.55
CA LEU A 130 78.25 -10.26 -20.96
C LEU A 130 76.72 -10.31 -21.15
N LYS A 131 76.02 -11.16 -20.38
CA LYS A 131 74.54 -11.27 -20.43
C LYS A 131 73.85 -9.99 -19.98
N PHE A 132 74.43 -9.30 -18.99
CA PHE A 132 73.93 -8.01 -18.54
C PHE A 132 73.94 -6.99 -19.69
N LEU A 133 75.08 -6.84 -20.37
CA LEU A 133 75.24 -5.89 -21.47
C LEU A 133 74.32 -6.22 -22.66
N GLU A 134 74.07 -7.50 -22.94
CA GLU A 134 73.13 -7.94 -23.99
C GLU A 134 71.67 -7.54 -23.69
N LYS A 135 71.25 -7.58 -22.42
CA LYS A 135 69.84 -7.39 -22.02
C LYS A 135 69.49 -5.97 -21.57
N ILE A 136 70.47 -5.20 -21.07
CA ILE A 136 70.20 -3.90 -20.41
C ILE A 136 69.61 -2.85 -21.36
N ASP A 137 69.97 -2.88 -22.64
CA ASP A 137 69.47 -1.93 -23.62
C ASP A 137 67.98 -2.17 -23.95
N ASP A 138 67.54 -3.42 -24.01
CA ASP A 138 66.11 -3.77 -24.13
C ASP A 138 65.31 -3.25 -22.94
N VAL A 139 65.81 -3.49 -21.72
CA VAL A 139 65.17 -2.98 -20.49
C VAL A 139 65.09 -1.45 -20.50
N ARG A 140 66.17 -0.74 -20.90
CA ARG A 140 66.15 0.73 -21.04
C ARG A 140 65.07 1.17 -22.03
N GLN A 141 64.97 0.52 -23.19
CA GLN A 141 63.99 0.85 -24.20
C GLN A 141 62.56 0.61 -23.70
N ARG A 142 62.28 -0.55 -23.09
CA ARG A 142 60.96 -0.88 -22.52
C ARG A 142 60.55 0.09 -21.42
N VAL A 143 61.47 0.49 -20.54
CA VAL A 143 61.21 1.52 -19.51
C VAL A 143 60.87 2.86 -20.15
N GLN A 144 61.59 3.28 -21.19
CA GLN A 144 61.29 4.53 -21.89
C GLN A 144 59.92 4.49 -22.58
N MET A 145 59.58 3.38 -23.23
CA MET A 145 58.28 3.19 -23.86
C MET A 145 57.15 3.24 -22.83
N LEU A 146 57.31 2.56 -21.70
CA LEU A 146 56.31 2.55 -20.63
C LEU A 146 56.11 3.94 -20.01
N LYS A 147 57.19 4.70 -19.77
CA LYS A 147 57.12 6.08 -19.26
C LYS A 147 56.48 7.07 -20.23
N ARG A 148 56.55 6.81 -21.54
CA ARG A 148 55.93 7.66 -22.58
C ARG A 148 54.46 7.31 -22.84
N ARG A 149 53.95 6.20 -22.28
CA ARG A 149 52.57 5.76 -22.50
C ARG A 149 51.61 6.76 -21.82
N PRO A 150 50.61 7.31 -22.53
CA PRO A 150 49.70 8.29 -21.96
C PRO A 150 48.81 7.65 -20.88
N LEU A 151 48.67 8.34 -19.74
CA LEU A 151 47.73 7.95 -18.69
C LEU A 151 46.33 8.46 -19.03
N PRO A 152 45.27 7.68 -18.75
CA PRO A 152 43.91 8.16 -18.92
C PRO A 152 43.62 9.31 -17.94
N GLU A 153 42.86 10.30 -18.39
CA GLU A 153 42.38 11.40 -17.56
C GLU A 153 41.11 10.98 -16.81
N VAL A 154 41.07 11.22 -15.51
CA VAL A 154 39.91 10.87 -14.68
C VAL A 154 38.88 11.99 -14.76
N GLN A 155 37.89 11.82 -15.64
CA GLN A 155 36.75 12.72 -15.76
C GLN A 155 35.66 12.31 -14.76
N PRO A 156 35.15 13.22 -13.91
CA PRO A 156 34.01 12.94 -13.04
C PRO A 156 32.74 12.73 -13.87
N VAL A 157 32.08 11.57 -13.73
CA VAL A 157 30.74 11.38 -14.32
C VAL A 157 29.70 12.04 -13.43
N GLU A 158 29.11 13.12 -13.93
CA GLU A 158 28.01 13.81 -13.26
C GLU A 158 26.68 13.10 -13.49
N ILE A 159 26.11 12.54 -12.42
CA ILE A 159 24.81 11.84 -12.47
C ILE A 159 23.70 12.77 -11.96
N TYR A 160 22.76 13.12 -12.84
CA TYR A 160 21.59 13.94 -12.54
C TYR A 160 20.29 13.28 -13.01
N PRO A 161 19.15 13.54 -12.33
CA PRO A 161 18.99 14.29 -11.08
C PRO A 161 19.23 13.42 -9.82
N ARG A 162 20.01 13.92 -8.86
CA ARG A 162 20.11 13.35 -7.51
C ARG A 162 18.83 13.69 -6.77
N LYS A 163 17.91 12.73 -6.55
CA LYS A 163 16.71 12.99 -5.73
C LYS A 163 17.17 13.48 -4.35
N SER A 164 16.97 14.76 -4.09
CA SER A 164 17.21 15.36 -2.79
C SER A 164 16.31 14.70 -1.76
N LYS A 165 16.90 14.42 -0.61
CA LYS A 165 16.27 13.83 0.57
C LYS A 165 15.03 14.66 0.95
N HIS A 166 13.85 14.03 0.90
CA HIS A 166 12.64 14.38 1.68
C HIS A 166 11.83 15.63 1.31
N GLN A 167 11.27 15.75 0.10
CA GLN A 167 10.28 16.83 -0.14
C GLN A 167 9.03 16.50 -0.95
N THR A 168 8.69 15.23 -1.17
CA THR A 168 7.52 14.86 -2.01
C THR A 168 6.40 14.09 -1.30
N ILE A 169 6.45 13.96 0.03
CA ILE A 169 5.35 13.31 0.82
C ILE A 169 4.56 14.33 1.66
N LYS A 170 4.71 15.65 1.41
CA LYS A 170 3.88 16.67 2.08
C LYS A 170 2.63 17.08 1.27
N GLN A 171 2.55 16.80 -0.02
CA GLN A 171 1.43 17.26 -0.86
C GLN A 171 0.26 16.27 -0.98
N THR A 172 0.41 15.00 -0.60
CA THR A 172 -0.64 13.98 -0.80
C THR A 172 -1.47 13.67 0.45
N CYS A 173 -1.15 14.23 1.62
CA CYS A 173 -1.92 13.99 2.85
C CYS A 173 -3.13 14.93 3.06
N GLU A 174 -3.28 15.99 2.27
CA GLU A 174 -4.42 16.92 2.40
C GLU A 174 -5.77 16.36 1.91
N TYR A 175 -5.80 15.21 1.23
CA TYR A 175 -7.04 14.61 0.72
C TYR A 175 -7.74 13.64 1.68
N ARG A 176 -7.18 13.38 2.87
CA ARG A 176 -7.70 12.35 3.80
C ARG A 176 -9.05 12.70 4.45
N ASN A 177 -9.50 13.96 4.39
CA ASN A 177 -10.69 14.43 5.10
C ASN A 177 -11.96 14.58 4.23
N LYS A 178 -11.98 14.10 2.97
CA LYS A 178 -13.15 14.27 2.07
C LYS A 178 -13.95 13.01 1.75
N TRP A 179 -13.49 11.82 2.12
CA TRP A 179 -14.07 10.56 1.62
C TRP A 179 -14.96 9.79 2.62
N ILE A 180 -15.18 10.31 3.83
CA ILE A 180 -16.25 9.83 4.71
C ILE A 180 -17.04 11.04 5.18
N PRO A 181 -18.17 11.39 4.55
CA PRO A 181 -19.08 12.38 5.08
C PRO A 181 -19.57 11.91 6.46
N ALA A 182 -19.30 12.69 7.50
CA ALA A 182 -19.79 12.47 8.86
C ALA A 182 -21.33 12.39 8.96
N SER A 183 -22.04 12.69 7.86
CA SER A 183 -23.48 12.51 7.72
C SER A 183 -23.95 11.06 7.77
N TYR A 184 -23.09 10.06 7.49
CA TYR A 184 -23.49 8.65 7.53
C TYR A 184 -23.59 8.04 8.93
N ILE A 185 -23.09 8.72 9.97
CA ILE A 185 -23.04 8.18 11.34
C ILE A 185 -24.16 8.76 12.25
N LYS A 186 -24.94 9.76 11.78
CA LYS A 186 -25.83 10.55 12.65
C LYS A 186 -27.35 10.27 12.55
N GLN A 187 -27.80 9.30 11.77
CA GLN A 187 -29.20 8.85 11.82
C GLN A 187 -29.28 7.49 12.52
N GLU A 188 -30.23 7.36 13.44
CA GLU A 188 -30.54 6.16 14.23
C GLU A 188 -29.77 5.91 15.53
N MET A 189 -29.84 6.88 16.46
CA MET A 189 -30.16 6.57 17.87
C MET A 189 -30.88 7.76 18.52
N GLN A 190 -32.15 7.95 18.19
CA GLN A 190 -33.07 8.78 18.97
C GLN A 190 -34.37 7.99 19.18
N PRO A 191 -34.66 7.52 20.40
CA PRO A 191 -35.96 6.93 20.70
C PRO A 191 -37.00 8.05 20.68
N LYS A 192 -37.99 7.96 19.79
CA LYS A 192 -39.13 8.89 19.79
C LYS A 192 -40.00 8.60 21.03
N ARG A 193 -40.19 9.64 21.85
CA ARG A 193 -41.18 9.69 22.94
C ARG A 193 -42.60 9.74 22.39
#